data_AF-A0A7X5DH25-F1
#
_entry.id   AF-A0A7X5DH25-F1
#
_cell.length_a   1.000
_cell.length_b   1.000
_cell.length_c   1.000
_cell.angle_alpha   90.00
_cell.angle_beta   90.00
_cell.angle_gamma   90.00
#
_symmetry.space_group_name_H-M   'P 1'
#
loop_
_entity.id
_entity.type
_entity.pdbx_description
1 polymer ?
#
loop_
_entity_poly.entity_id
_entity_poly.type
_entity_poly.pdbx_seq_one_letter_code
_entity_poly.pdbx_strand_id
1 'polypeptide(L)'
;MNLSNNIFEKFFMNKISEKELIDQIGVCSPQFEKILKEEMEDTILKKDGKRLGYLIYTLFLTEDSIDMNLYVDILNQLIICDWHKEHENIAMILQKIHSPSSVTYLKKALYLNPEYLNWDDNYAFEVKCIWALGYIKNLESKEVLELVSKESNEILAQNAKKQLSSWYK
;
A
#
# COMPACT_ATOMS: atom_id res chain seq x y z
N MET A 1 0.70 24.73 2.15
CA MET A 1 0.58 23.28 2.40
C MET A 1 -0.14 23.07 3.71
N ASN A 2 -1.22 22.32 3.66
CA ASN A 2 -2.00 21.88 4.81
C ASN A 2 -2.25 20.40 4.59
N LEU A 3 -1.69 19.53 5.43
CA LEU A 3 -1.98 18.10 5.41
C LEU A 3 -2.92 17.70 6.55
N SER A 4 -3.52 18.61 7.31
CA SER A 4 -4.31 18.26 8.50
C SER A 4 -5.52 17.37 8.18
N ASN A 5 -5.97 16.56 9.15
CA ASN A 5 -7.18 15.74 9.00
C ASN A 5 -8.42 16.56 8.57
N ASN A 6 -8.51 17.82 8.99
CA ASN A 6 -9.67 18.69 8.71
C ASN A 6 -9.91 18.92 7.21
N ILE A 7 -8.85 19.01 6.40
CA ILE A 7 -9.03 19.23 4.95
C ILE A 7 -9.55 17.97 4.26
N PHE A 8 -9.08 16.79 4.66
CA PHE A 8 -9.60 15.51 4.17
C PHE A 8 -11.04 15.30 4.60
N GLU A 9 -11.36 15.61 5.86
CA GLU A 9 -12.75 15.55 6.35
C GLU A 9 -13.67 16.47 5.55
N LYS A 10 -13.24 17.70 5.22
CA LYS A 10 -14.00 18.59 4.33
C LYS A 10 -14.20 17.96 2.96
N PHE A 11 -13.17 17.37 2.38
CA PHE A 11 -13.25 16.70 1.08
C PHE A 11 -14.25 15.53 1.11
N PHE A 12 -14.13 14.60 2.06
CA PHE A 12 -15.04 13.45 2.19
C PHE A 12 -16.47 13.85 2.56
N MET A 13 -16.66 15.02 3.16
CA MET A 13 -17.99 15.62 3.38
C MET A 13 -18.51 16.42 2.17
N ASN A 14 -17.83 16.38 1.02
CA ASN A 14 -18.14 17.13 -0.19
C ASN A 14 -18.20 18.66 0.01
N LYS A 15 -17.42 19.19 0.96
CA LYS A 15 -17.33 20.64 1.26
C LYS A 15 -16.26 21.34 0.42
N ILE A 16 -15.31 20.59 -0.12
CA ILE A 16 -14.30 21.05 -1.07
C ILE A 16 -14.18 19.99 -2.18
N SER A 17 -13.83 20.43 -3.38
CA SER A 17 -13.50 19.58 -4.52
C SER A 17 -12.12 18.94 -4.39
N GLU A 18 -11.85 17.93 -5.21
CA GLU A 18 -10.52 17.30 -5.29
C GLU A 18 -9.44 18.31 -5.71
N LYS A 19 -9.76 19.22 -6.65
CA LYS A 19 -8.85 20.30 -7.04
C LYS A 19 -8.50 21.20 -5.86
N GLU A 20 -9.49 21.60 -5.07
CA GLU A 20 -9.26 22.41 -3.86
C GLU A 20 -8.47 21.65 -2.80
N LEU A 21 -8.62 20.32 -2.72
CA LEU A 21 -7.80 19.48 -1.86
C LEU A 21 -6.34 19.50 -2.33
N ILE A 22 -6.08 19.24 -3.62
CA ILE A 22 -4.74 19.26 -4.24
C ILE A 22 -4.05 20.62 -4.02
N ASP A 23 -4.78 21.71 -4.25
CA ASP A 23 -4.27 23.07 -4.06
C ASP A 23 -3.89 23.31 -2.58
N GLN A 24 -4.69 22.81 -1.62
CA GLN A 24 -4.44 22.99 -0.18
C GLN A 24 -3.31 22.11 0.35
N ILE A 25 -3.20 20.84 -0.07
CA ILE A 25 -2.05 20.00 0.30
C ILE A 25 -0.76 20.59 -0.27
N GLY A 26 -0.82 21.31 -1.39
CA GLY A 26 0.30 22.06 -1.93
C GLY A 26 1.37 21.16 -2.54
N VAL A 27 0.94 20.19 -3.36
CA VAL A 27 1.82 19.22 -4.06
C VAL A 27 2.93 19.88 -4.88
N CYS A 28 2.69 21.08 -5.40
CA CYS A 28 3.69 21.85 -6.16
C CYS A 28 4.82 22.45 -5.30
N SER A 29 4.76 22.31 -3.97
CA SER A 29 5.81 22.79 -3.09
C SER A 29 7.06 21.90 -3.20
N PRO A 30 8.28 22.46 -3.33
CA PRO A 30 9.52 21.68 -3.29
C PRO A 30 9.75 20.93 -1.98
N GLN A 31 8.99 21.24 -0.93
CA GLN A 31 9.08 20.63 0.40
C GLN A 31 8.00 19.56 0.62
N PHE A 32 7.09 19.38 -0.34
CA PHE A 32 5.93 18.51 -0.19
C PHE A 32 6.32 17.09 0.19
N GLU A 33 7.22 16.47 -0.57
CA GLU A 33 7.64 15.09 -0.34
C GLU A 33 8.32 14.91 1.02
N LYS A 34 9.18 15.85 1.40
CA LYS A 34 9.84 15.84 2.70
C LYS A 34 8.82 15.89 3.84
N ILE A 35 7.86 16.81 3.76
CA ILE A 35 6.86 17.00 4.82
C ILE A 35 5.87 15.83 4.84
N LEU A 36 5.47 15.29 3.68
CA LEU A 36 4.64 14.09 3.62
C LEU A 36 5.33 12.91 4.31
N LYS A 37 6.64 12.72 4.06
CA LYS A 37 7.43 11.69 4.73
C LYS A 37 7.50 11.88 6.24
N GLU A 38 7.79 13.10 6.71
CA GLU A 38 7.83 13.43 8.14
C GLU A 38 6.46 13.19 8.82
N GLU A 39 5.35 13.53 8.15
CA GLU A 39 4.00 13.25 8.63
C GLU A 39 3.70 11.74 8.73
N MET A 40 4.17 10.94 7.78
CA MET A 40 4.04 9.48 7.84
C MET A 40 4.85 8.88 8.99
N GLU A 41 6.09 9.34 9.19
CA GLU A 41 6.96 8.90 10.30
C GLU A 41 6.34 9.23 11.66
N ASP A 42 5.83 10.45 11.86
CA ASP A 42 5.13 10.84 13.08
C ASP A 42 3.84 10.03 13.31
N THR A 43 3.09 9.76 12.23
CA THR A 43 1.88 8.93 12.27
C THR A 43 2.17 7.51 12.73
N ILE A 44 3.28 6.92 12.27
CA ILE A 44 3.73 5.59 12.69
C ILE A 44 4.10 5.58 14.17
N LEU A 45 4.84 6.58 14.65
CA LEU A 45 5.20 6.70 16.07
C LEU A 45 3.96 6.79 16.97
N LYS A 46 2.93 7.48 16.51
CA LYS A 46 1.65 7.64 17.23
C LYS A 46 0.68 6.48 17.02
N LYS A 47 0.94 5.58 16.07
CA LYS A 47 0.03 4.53 15.61
C LYS A 47 -1.36 5.07 15.27
N ASP A 48 -1.44 6.24 14.64
CA ASP A 48 -2.72 6.87 14.29
C ASP A 48 -3.25 6.32 12.96
N GLY A 49 -4.06 5.26 13.04
CA GLY A 49 -4.63 4.60 11.86
C GLY A 49 -5.55 5.50 11.02
N LYS A 50 -6.26 6.46 11.64
CA LYS A 50 -7.11 7.40 10.89
C LYS A 50 -6.25 8.37 10.09
N ARG A 51 -5.21 8.91 10.72
CA ARG A 51 -4.24 9.78 10.07
C ARG A 51 -3.54 9.07 8.91
N LEU A 52 -3.14 7.82 9.13
CA LEU A 52 -2.49 7.02 8.10
C LEU A 52 -3.37 6.90 6.85
N GLY A 53 -4.67 6.64 7.01
CA GLY A 53 -5.59 6.55 5.88
C GLY A 53 -5.59 7.81 4.99
N TYR A 54 -5.53 9.00 5.57
CA TYR A 54 -5.42 10.25 4.80
C TYR A 54 -4.07 10.41 4.10
N LEU A 55 -2.97 9.97 4.73
CA LEU A 55 -1.65 10.03 4.12
C LEU A 55 -1.50 9.01 2.98
N ILE A 56 -2.05 7.81 3.13
CA ILE A 56 -2.13 6.80 2.06
C ILE A 56 -3.00 7.31 0.90
N TYR A 57 -4.13 7.95 1.20
CA TYR A 57 -4.94 8.61 0.16
C TYR A 57 -4.16 9.73 -0.56
N THR A 58 -3.33 10.49 0.17
CA THR A 58 -2.47 11.52 -0.42
C THR A 58 -1.49 10.91 -1.42
N LEU A 59 -0.87 9.77 -1.10
CA LEU A 59 0.03 9.08 -2.02
C LEU A 59 -0.65 8.72 -3.35
N PHE A 60 -1.90 8.23 -3.31
CA PHE A 60 -2.66 7.97 -4.55
C PHE A 60 -2.98 9.26 -5.31
N LEU A 61 -3.38 10.31 -4.61
CA LEU A 61 -3.76 11.58 -5.21
C LEU A 61 -2.59 12.26 -5.92
N THR A 62 -1.37 12.05 -5.44
CA THR A 62 -0.17 12.74 -5.92
C THR A 62 0.82 11.83 -6.65
N GLU A 63 0.45 10.60 -7.01
CA GLU A 63 1.39 9.61 -7.56
C GLU A 63 2.09 10.04 -8.86
N ASP A 64 1.43 10.88 -9.66
CA ASP A 64 2.00 11.45 -10.90
C ASP A 64 2.90 12.67 -10.64
N SER A 65 2.97 13.16 -9.40
CA SER A 65 3.64 14.42 -9.03
C SER A 65 4.82 14.25 -8.07
N ILE A 66 5.04 13.05 -7.52
CA ILE A 66 6.09 12.77 -6.54
C ILE A 66 6.88 11.51 -6.89
N ASP A 67 8.09 11.38 -6.36
CA ASP A 67 8.86 10.14 -6.43
C ASP A 67 8.34 9.15 -5.38
N MET A 68 7.48 8.23 -5.84
CA MET A 68 6.91 7.18 -5.01
C MET A 68 7.96 6.25 -4.38
N ASN A 69 9.18 6.17 -4.94
CA ASN A 69 10.25 5.34 -4.39
C ASN A 69 10.71 5.83 -3.00
N LEU A 70 10.54 7.12 -2.68
CA LEU A 70 10.91 7.69 -1.39
C LEU A 70 10.13 7.09 -0.21
N TYR A 71 8.99 6.45 -0.48
CA TYR A 71 8.08 5.91 0.52
C TYR A 71 8.13 4.38 0.64
N VAL A 72 8.90 3.69 -0.21
CA VAL A 72 8.95 2.22 -0.25
C VAL A 72 9.31 1.61 1.10
N ASP A 73 10.32 2.15 1.78
CA ASP A 73 10.75 1.63 3.08
C ASP A 73 9.66 1.77 4.15
N ILE A 74 8.94 2.90 4.13
CA ILE A 74 7.82 3.17 5.04
C ILE A 74 6.66 2.22 4.74
N LEU A 75 6.29 2.07 3.46
CA LEU A 75 5.20 1.19 3.02
C LEU A 75 5.50 -0.29 3.33
N ASN A 76 6.74 -0.71 3.15
CA ASN A 76 7.22 -2.04 3.50
C ASN A 76 7.06 -2.32 5.01
N GLN A 77 7.32 -1.36 5.87
CA GLN A 77 7.10 -1.52 7.32
C GLN A 77 5.61 -1.53 7.67
N LEU A 78 4.82 -0.65 7.05
CA LEU A 78 3.39 -0.53 7.32
C LEU A 78 2.61 -1.78 6.92
N ILE A 79 2.92 -2.43 5.80
CA ILE A 79 2.16 -3.59 5.32
C ILE A 79 2.17 -4.78 6.31
N ILE A 80 3.12 -4.81 7.25
CA ILE A 80 3.22 -5.84 8.29
C ILE A 80 2.80 -5.36 9.69
N CYS A 81 2.30 -4.13 9.82
CA CYS A 81 1.79 -3.58 11.08
C CYS A 81 0.34 -4.04 11.36
N ASP A 82 -0.09 -4.07 12.62
CA ASP A 82 -1.41 -4.55 13.04
C ASP A 82 -2.36 -3.43 13.54
N TRP A 83 -1.87 -2.20 13.64
CA TRP A 83 -2.58 -1.08 14.27
C TRP A 83 -3.45 -0.22 13.33
N HIS A 84 -3.49 -0.55 12.03
CA HIS A 84 -4.27 0.18 11.02
C HIS A 84 -5.07 -0.76 10.12
N LYS A 85 -5.83 -0.17 9.17
CA LYS A 85 -6.67 -0.91 8.21
C LYS A 85 -6.31 -0.66 6.74
N GLU A 86 -5.17 -0.02 6.47
CA GLU A 86 -4.73 0.38 5.12
C GLU A 86 -3.98 -0.72 4.35
N HIS A 87 -3.94 -1.97 4.84
CA HIS A 87 -3.11 -3.05 4.27
C HIS A 87 -3.34 -3.28 2.79
N GLU A 88 -4.61 -3.31 2.38
CA GLU A 88 -4.98 -3.48 0.97
C GLU A 88 -4.52 -2.32 0.08
N ASN A 89 -4.64 -1.08 0.58
CA ASN A 89 -4.20 0.11 -0.13
C ASN A 89 -2.67 0.15 -0.25
N ILE A 90 -1.96 -0.21 0.83
CA ILE A 90 -0.50 -0.31 0.82
C ILE A 90 -0.03 -1.38 -0.16
N ALA A 91 -0.67 -2.56 -0.19
CA ALA A 91 -0.35 -3.61 -1.15
C ALA A 91 -0.53 -3.13 -2.60
N MET A 92 -1.58 -2.34 -2.87
CA MET A 92 -1.82 -1.74 -4.18
C MET A 92 -0.74 -0.71 -4.56
N ILE A 93 -0.29 0.14 -3.62
CA ILE A 93 0.82 1.09 -3.87
C ILE A 93 2.12 0.32 -4.14
N LEU A 94 2.44 -0.69 -3.32
CA LEU A 94 3.64 -1.52 -3.53
C LEU A 94 3.61 -2.26 -4.86
N GLN A 95 2.44 -2.69 -5.35
CA GLN A 95 2.29 -3.23 -6.69
C GLN A 95 2.62 -2.18 -7.77
N LYS A 96 2.16 -0.94 -7.62
CA LYS A 96 2.47 0.15 -8.57
C LYS A 96 3.96 0.46 -8.59
N ILE A 97 4.62 0.50 -7.43
CA ILE A 97 6.07 0.79 -7.31
C ILE A 97 6.94 -0.41 -7.72
N HIS A 98 6.47 -1.64 -7.50
CA HIS A 98 7.13 -2.90 -7.87
C HIS A 98 8.62 -2.99 -7.44
N SER A 99 8.94 -2.43 -6.26
CA SER A 99 10.30 -2.47 -5.72
C SER A 99 10.71 -3.90 -5.34
N PRO A 100 11.91 -4.37 -5.76
CA PRO A 100 12.49 -5.63 -5.28
C PRO A 100 12.59 -5.73 -3.76
N SER A 101 12.79 -4.61 -3.05
CA SER A 101 12.91 -4.60 -1.59
C SER A 101 11.61 -5.01 -0.88
N SER A 102 10.47 -4.94 -1.57
CA SER A 102 9.15 -5.25 -1.01
C SER A 102 8.85 -6.74 -0.92
N VAL A 103 9.60 -7.61 -1.62
CA VAL A 103 9.30 -9.06 -1.68
C VAL A 103 9.23 -9.70 -0.30
N THR A 104 10.21 -9.43 0.56
CA THR A 104 10.24 -10.02 1.91
C THR A 104 9.07 -9.54 2.78
N TYR A 105 8.62 -8.30 2.61
CA TYR A 105 7.50 -7.74 3.37
C TYR A 105 6.16 -8.24 2.85
N LEU A 106 5.98 -8.30 1.54
CA LEU A 106 4.80 -8.91 0.90
C LEU A 106 4.66 -10.39 1.28
N LYS A 107 5.77 -11.14 1.35
CA LYS A 107 5.76 -12.52 1.85
C LYS A 107 5.25 -12.62 3.29
N LYS A 108 5.69 -11.73 4.18
CA LYS A 108 5.22 -11.69 5.57
C LYS A 108 3.74 -11.31 5.65
N ALA A 109 3.33 -10.34 4.83
CA ALA A 109 1.96 -9.85 4.74
C ALA A 109 0.94 -10.95 4.38
N LEU A 110 1.32 -11.92 3.53
CA LEU A 110 0.47 -13.07 3.18
C LEU A 110 -0.01 -13.91 4.37
N TYR A 111 0.70 -13.85 5.49
CA TYR A 111 0.40 -14.65 6.69
C TYR A 111 0.14 -13.77 7.92
N LEU A 112 -0.08 -12.47 7.71
CA LEU A 112 -0.30 -11.51 8.80
C LEU A 112 -1.66 -11.71 9.47
N ASN A 113 -2.70 -12.07 8.70
CA ASN A 113 -4.08 -12.25 9.14
C ASN A 113 -4.60 -11.10 10.03
N PRO A 114 -4.74 -9.87 9.52
CA PRO A 114 -5.25 -8.74 10.31
C PRO A 114 -6.66 -9.03 10.83
N GLU A 115 -6.91 -8.81 12.13
CA GLU A 115 -8.19 -9.15 12.76
C GLU A 115 -9.41 -8.52 12.08
N TYR A 116 -9.24 -7.31 11.54
CA TYR A 116 -10.32 -6.59 10.85
C TYR A 116 -10.70 -7.19 9.49
N LEU A 117 -9.93 -8.16 8.98
CA LEU A 117 -10.17 -8.92 7.75
C LEU A 117 -10.57 -10.37 8.01
N ASN A 118 -10.77 -10.79 9.26
CA ASN A 118 -11.18 -12.17 9.58
C ASN A 118 -12.51 -12.61 8.95
N TRP A 119 -13.31 -11.65 8.46
CA TRP A 119 -14.57 -11.91 7.74
C TRP A 119 -14.38 -12.12 6.24
N ASP A 120 -13.19 -11.86 5.69
CA ASP A 120 -12.93 -11.88 4.27
C ASP A 120 -12.54 -13.28 3.77
N ASP A 121 -13.54 -14.07 3.40
CA ASP A 121 -13.34 -15.39 2.79
C ASP A 121 -12.69 -15.32 1.40
N ASN A 122 -12.56 -14.12 0.79
CA ASN A 122 -11.91 -13.94 -0.51
C ASN A 122 -10.41 -13.64 -0.40
N TYR A 123 -9.88 -13.45 0.81
CA TYR A 123 -8.46 -13.13 1.04
C TYR A 123 -7.97 -11.96 0.18
N ALA A 124 -8.75 -10.89 0.08
CA ALA A 124 -8.50 -9.80 -0.86
C ALA A 124 -7.16 -9.10 -0.62
N PHE A 125 -6.74 -8.99 0.66
CA PHE A 125 -5.43 -8.47 1.03
C PHE A 125 -4.29 -9.37 0.54
N GLU A 126 -4.34 -10.67 0.83
CA GLU A 126 -3.34 -11.63 0.44
C GLU A 126 -3.26 -11.76 -1.09
N VAL A 127 -4.42 -11.73 -1.76
CA VAL A 127 -4.49 -11.68 -3.23
C VAL A 127 -3.78 -10.43 -3.75
N LYS A 128 -4.00 -9.24 -3.19
CA LYS A 128 -3.26 -8.03 -3.58
C LYS A 128 -1.75 -8.18 -3.37
N CYS A 129 -1.31 -8.83 -2.29
CA CYS A 129 0.10 -9.16 -2.08
C CYS A 129 0.66 -10.10 -3.16
N ILE A 130 -0.09 -11.13 -3.55
CA ILE A 130 0.29 -12.06 -4.64
C ILE A 130 0.44 -11.30 -5.96
N TRP A 131 -0.47 -10.38 -6.27
CA TRP A 131 -0.39 -9.56 -7.48
C TRP A 131 0.80 -8.60 -7.43
N ALA A 132 1.07 -7.95 -6.31
CA ALA A 132 2.27 -7.13 -6.12
C ALA A 132 3.56 -7.93 -6.39
N LEU A 133 3.67 -9.15 -5.85
CA LEU A 133 4.80 -10.06 -6.14
C LEU A 133 4.90 -10.39 -7.64
N GLY A 134 3.77 -10.61 -8.31
CA GLY A 134 3.71 -10.85 -9.75
C GLY A 134 4.20 -9.68 -10.61
N TYR A 135 4.08 -8.44 -10.13
CA TYR A 135 4.58 -7.24 -10.80
C TYR A 135 6.08 -7.00 -10.56
N ILE A 136 6.62 -7.38 -9.40
CA ILE A 136 8.07 -7.23 -9.09
C ILE A 136 8.95 -8.06 -10.04
N LYS A 137 8.47 -9.24 -10.49
CA LYS A 137 9.11 -10.08 -11.52
C LYS A 137 10.61 -10.37 -11.33
N ASN A 138 11.06 -10.60 -10.10
CA ASN A 138 12.44 -11.04 -9.78
C ASN A 138 12.48 -12.49 -9.27
N LEU A 139 13.68 -13.06 -9.10
CA LEU A 139 13.83 -14.46 -8.65
C LEU A 139 13.14 -14.71 -7.30
N GLU A 140 13.35 -13.83 -6.33
CA GLU A 140 12.77 -13.98 -4.98
C GLU A 140 11.22 -13.96 -5.00
N SER A 141 10.61 -13.04 -5.74
CA SER A 141 9.15 -12.99 -5.89
C SER A 141 8.61 -14.22 -6.60
N LYS A 142 9.35 -14.76 -7.58
CA LYS A 142 9.00 -16.02 -8.24
C LYS A 142 8.97 -17.18 -7.24
N GLU A 143 9.99 -17.30 -6.41
CA GLU A 143 10.09 -18.35 -5.39
C GLU A 143 8.93 -18.28 -4.39
N VAL A 144 8.53 -17.07 -3.98
CA VAL A 144 7.36 -16.88 -3.12
C VAL A 144 6.08 -17.33 -3.83
N LEU A 145 5.88 -16.96 -5.09
CA LEU A 145 4.70 -17.39 -5.84
C LEU A 145 4.67 -18.90 -6.08
N GLU A 146 5.82 -19.53 -6.33
CA GLU A 146 5.93 -20.99 -6.47
C GLU A 146 5.58 -21.71 -5.17
N LEU A 147 5.95 -21.16 -4.02
CA LEU A 147 5.55 -21.66 -2.70
C LEU A 147 4.03 -21.58 -2.52
N VAL A 148 3.45 -20.38 -2.69
CA VAL A 148 2.01 -20.13 -2.51
C VAL A 148 1.17 -20.96 -3.48
N SER A 149 1.65 -21.20 -4.70
CA SER A 149 0.95 -22.01 -5.70
C SER A 149 0.67 -23.46 -5.28
N LYS A 150 1.35 -23.94 -4.24
CA LYS A 150 1.27 -25.32 -3.72
C LYS A 150 0.53 -25.41 -2.38
N GLU A 151 0.05 -24.28 -1.85
CA GLU A 151 -0.68 -24.25 -0.58
C GLU A 151 -2.10 -24.81 -0.70
N SER A 152 -2.69 -25.17 0.45
CA SER A 152 -4.04 -25.72 0.53
C SER A 152 -5.13 -24.68 0.30
N ASN A 153 -4.85 -23.39 0.53
CA ASN A 153 -5.80 -22.33 0.22
C ASN A 153 -5.92 -22.17 -1.30
N GLU A 154 -7.05 -22.63 -1.86
CA GLU A 154 -7.26 -22.65 -3.30
C GLU A 154 -7.26 -21.25 -3.93
N ILE A 155 -7.77 -20.24 -3.23
CA ILE A 155 -7.85 -18.85 -3.72
C ILE A 155 -6.43 -18.29 -3.90
N LEU A 156 -5.58 -18.44 -2.89
CA LEU A 156 -4.18 -17.99 -2.95
C LEU A 156 -3.39 -18.79 -3.99
N ALA A 157 -3.53 -20.12 -3.98
CA ALA A 157 -2.82 -20.98 -4.92
C ALA A 157 -3.18 -20.67 -6.38
N GLN A 158 -4.46 -20.43 -6.70
CA GLN A 158 -4.90 -20.07 -8.05
C GLN A 158 -4.37 -18.70 -8.49
N ASN A 159 -4.41 -17.69 -7.61
CA ASN A 159 -3.87 -16.37 -7.92
C ASN A 159 -2.34 -16.43 -8.15
N ALA A 160 -1.61 -17.21 -7.34
CA ALA A 160 -0.17 -17.39 -7.53
C ALA A 160 0.16 -18.09 -8.87
N LYS A 161 -0.57 -19.16 -9.21
CA LYS A 161 -0.46 -19.84 -10.52
C LYS A 161 -0.73 -18.88 -11.68
N LYS A 162 -1.73 -18.01 -11.53
CA LYS A 162 -2.05 -16.98 -12.53
C LYS A 162 -0.85 -16.06 -12.78
N GLN A 163 -0.23 -15.53 -11.73
CA GLN A 163 0.95 -14.67 -11.85
C GLN A 163 2.14 -15.40 -12.47
N LEU A 164 2.38 -16.67 -12.11
CA LEU A 164 3.42 -17.51 -12.71
C LEU A 164 3.18 -17.80 -14.20
N SER A 165 1.92 -17.94 -14.63
CA SER A 165 1.59 -18.22 -16.04
C SER A 165 1.90 -17.04 -16.98
N SER A 166 1.90 -15.82 -16.44
CA SER A 166 2.26 -14.59 -17.16
C SER A 166 3.73 -14.19 -16.98
N TRP A 167 4.54 -15.03 -16.33
CA TRP A 167 5.92 -14.66 -15.96
C TRP A 167 6.83 -14.36 -17.15
N TYR A 168 6.67 -15.13 -18.23
CA TYR A 168 7.49 -15.06 -19.45
C TYR A 168 6.80 -14.33 -20.61
N LYS A 169 5.63 -13.73 -20.37
CA LYS A 169 4.93 -12.88 -21.32
C LYS A 169 5.33 -11.43 -21.09
#